data_AF-X0W615-F1
#
_entry.id   AF-X0W615-F1
#
_cell.length_a   1.000
_cell.length_b   1.000
_cell.length_c   1.000
_cell.angle_alpha   90.00
_cell.angle_beta   90.00
_cell.angle_gamma   90.00
#
_symmetry.space_group_name_H-M   'P 1'
#
loop_
_entity.id
_entity.type
_entity.pdbx_description
1 polymer ?
#
loop_
_entity_poly.entity_id
_entity_poly.type
_entity_poly.pdbx_seq_one_letter_code
_entity_poly.pdbx_strand_id
1 'polypeptide(L)'
;MKELLKKLIQAESTPQKGELAAAEVISAELSHPGIDCRIDTWDQTRANIIAQVKSGGHKGALLFACHLDVVGPGEAKWDKPPFGASESDGKIYGRGSADMKGGIAAAVTAIRRIVDSGTKLQGDIVFAAAAGEETDSCGAKRFISDSSRLPEFVGVVIPEPTDFAIVTAHRGMLWLEVTTKGKAAHGSTPQLGVNAIDSMRLVLDELENYEIPAEPHRL
;
A
#
# COMPACT_ATOMS: atom_id res chain seq x y z
N MET A 1 3.21 -8.63 18.10
CA MET A 1 3.94 -7.76 17.15
C MET A 1 4.91 -8.51 16.24
N LYS A 2 6.05 -9.07 16.70
CA LYS A 2 7.01 -9.75 15.80
C LYS A 2 6.40 -10.89 14.98
N GLU A 3 5.66 -11.76 15.64
CA GLU A 3 4.99 -12.89 14.95
C GLU A 3 3.91 -12.44 13.97
N LEU A 4 3.20 -11.35 14.27
CA LEU A 4 2.28 -10.72 13.33
C LEU A 4 3.01 -10.23 12.07
N LEU A 5 4.12 -9.50 12.24
CA LEU A 5 4.95 -9.05 11.12
C LEU A 5 5.45 -10.21 10.26
N LYS A 6 5.91 -11.30 10.89
CA LYS A 6 6.37 -12.50 10.16
C LYS A 6 5.24 -13.12 9.33
N LYS A 7 4.05 -13.30 9.91
CA LYS A 7 2.87 -13.81 9.18
C LYS A 7 2.47 -12.91 8.03
N LEU A 8 2.51 -11.58 8.22
CA LEU A 8 2.22 -10.62 7.15
C LEU A 8 3.23 -10.74 6.00
N ILE A 9 4.52 -10.86 6.29
CA ILE A 9 5.56 -11.06 5.27
C ILE A 9 5.29 -12.38 4.51
N GLN A 10 4.99 -13.45 5.24
CA GLN A 10 4.74 -14.79 4.70
C GLN A 10 3.45 -14.89 3.88
N ALA A 11 2.51 -13.96 4.05
CA ALA A 11 1.29 -13.89 3.24
C ALA A 11 1.57 -13.55 1.76
N GLU A 12 2.76 -13.04 1.43
CA GLU A 12 3.22 -12.82 0.06
C GLU A 12 2.21 -12.07 -0.82
N SER A 13 1.73 -10.94 -0.33
CA SER A 13 0.74 -10.06 -0.98
C SER A 13 1.29 -9.27 -2.18
N THR A 14 1.93 -9.98 -3.12
CA THR A 14 2.41 -9.42 -4.40
C THR A 14 1.26 -9.18 -5.37
N PRO A 15 1.42 -8.34 -6.41
CA PRO A 15 0.37 -8.09 -7.40
C PRO A 15 -0.19 -9.38 -8.04
N GLN A 16 0.63 -10.43 -8.15
CA GLN A 16 0.23 -11.72 -8.71
C GLN A 16 -0.60 -12.57 -7.74
N LYS A 17 -0.43 -12.39 -6.42
CA LYS A 17 -1.10 -13.20 -5.39
C LYS A 17 -2.28 -12.48 -4.72
N GLY A 18 -2.30 -11.15 -4.78
CA GLY A 18 -3.31 -10.31 -4.13
C GLY A 18 -3.16 -10.26 -2.61
N GLU A 19 -4.03 -9.49 -1.98
CA GLU A 19 -3.89 -9.04 -0.59
C GLU A 19 -4.75 -9.82 0.41
N LEU A 20 -5.63 -10.72 -0.06
CA LEU A 20 -6.58 -11.46 0.78
C LEU A 20 -5.89 -12.22 1.92
N ALA A 21 -4.81 -12.94 1.64
CA ALA A 21 -4.08 -13.68 2.68
C ALA A 21 -3.51 -12.75 3.77
N ALA A 22 -3.06 -11.55 3.41
CA ALA A 22 -2.59 -10.56 4.38
C ALA A 22 -3.76 -9.97 5.19
N ALA A 23 -4.89 -9.70 4.54
CA ALA A 23 -6.13 -9.27 5.21
C ALA A 23 -6.61 -10.32 6.23
N GLU A 24 -6.59 -11.62 5.89
CA GLU A 24 -6.97 -12.71 6.79
C GLU A 24 -6.06 -12.78 8.03
N VAL A 25 -4.75 -12.58 7.87
CA VAL A 25 -3.79 -12.51 8.99
C VAL A 25 -4.17 -11.39 9.96
N ILE A 26 -4.51 -10.20 9.44
CA ILE A 26 -4.91 -9.06 10.27
C ILE A 26 -6.27 -9.31 10.93
N SER A 27 -7.24 -9.85 10.19
CA SER A 27 -8.57 -10.18 10.70
C SER A 27 -8.50 -11.16 11.87
N ALA A 28 -7.61 -12.16 11.78
CA ALA A 28 -7.38 -13.10 12.88
C ALA A 28 -6.79 -12.41 14.11
N GLU A 29 -5.82 -11.51 13.94
CA GLU A 29 -5.21 -10.75 15.06
C GLU A 29 -6.20 -9.78 15.71
N LEU A 30 -7.07 -9.15 14.92
CA LEU A 30 -8.09 -8.21 15.37
C LEU A 30 -9.39 -8.89 15.84
N SER A 31 -9.44 -10.23 15.87
CA SER A 31 -10.59 -10.96 16.40
C SER A 31 -10.79 -10.64 17.89
N HIS A 32 -11.73 -9.75 18.16
CA HIS A 32 -12.06 -9.28 19.51
C HIS A 32 -13.48 -8.73 19.56
N PRO A 33 -14.26 -8.97 20.63
CA PRO A 33 -15.63 -8.45 20.74
C PRO A 33 -15.74 -6.91 20.68
N GLY A 34 -14.69 -6.21 21.07
CA GLY A 34 -14.60 -4.74 21.04
C GLY A 34 -14.12 -4.15 19.72
N ILE A 35 -13.91 -4.97 18.69
CA ILE A 35 -13.40 -4.55 17.38
C ILE A 35 -14.33 -5.09 16.30
N ASP A 36 -15.03 -4.20 15.60
CA ASP A 36 -15.76 -4.58 14.39
C ASP A 36 -14.76 -4.65 13.23
N CYS A 37 -14.55 -5.83 12.66
CA CYS A 37 -13.53 -6.07 11.65
C CYS A 37 -14.14 -6.80 10.45
N ARG A 38 -13.93 -6.25 9.25
CA ARG A 38 -14.44 -6.82 8.00
C ARG A 38 -13.38 -6.81 6.91
N ILE A 39 -13.34 -7.90 6.16
CA ILE A 39 -12.60 -8.00 4.90
C ILE A 39 -13.57 -7.61 3.78
N ASP A 40 -13.16 -6.70 2.92
CA ASP A 40 -13.90 -6.25 1.74
C ASP A 40 -13.19 -6.75 0.48
N THR A 41 -13.72 -7.83 -0.11
CA THR A 41 -13.18 -8.46 -1.32
C THR A 41 -13.98 -8.07 -2.55
N TRP A 42 -13.32 -8.08 -3.72
CA TRP A 42 -13.99 -7.87 -5.01
C TRP A 42 -13.55 -8.84 -6.11
N ASP A 43 -12.57 -9.68 -5.83
CA ASP A 43 -12.28 -10.87 -6.60
C ASP A 43 -11.74 -11.98 -5.66
N GLN A 44 -11.12 -13.01 -6.22
CA GLN A 44 -10.63 -14.17 -5.46
C GLN A 44 -9.36 -13.89 -4.63
N THR A 45 -8.68 -12.77 -4.88
CA THR A 45 -7.34 -12.48 -4.35
C THR A 45 -7.22 -11.08 -3.77
N ARG A 46 -7.96 -10.09 -4.29
CA ARG A 46 -7.87 -8.69 -3.90
C ARG A 46 -8.82 -8.37 -2.76
N ALA A 47 -8.29 -7.69 -1.75
CA ALA A 47 -9.04 -7.36 -0.55
C ALA A 47 -8.54 -6.08 0.11
N ASN A 48 -9.48 -5.32 0.68
CA ASN A 48 -9.20 -4.40 1.77
C ASN A 48 -9.54 -5.07 3.10
N ILE A 49 -9.00 -4.56 4.19
CA ILE A 49 -9.51 -4.84 5.54
C ILE A 49 -9.78 -3.55 6.29
N ILE A 50 -10.94 -3.48 6.93
CA ILE A 50 -11.38 -2.34 7.72
C ILE A 50 -11.73 -2.84 9.12
N ALA A 51 -11.18 -2.20 10.14
CA ALA A 51 -11.53 -2.44 11.52
C ALA A 51 -11.90 -1.13 12.23
N GLN A 52 -12.86 -1.21 13.14
CA GLN A 52 -13.36 -0.08 13.92
C GLN A 52 -13.49 -0.43 15.40
N VAL A 53 -12.90 0.42 16.24
CA VAL A 53 -13.15 0.44 17.68
C VAL A 53 -14.06 1.63 17.96
N LYS A 54 -15.29 1.33 18.37
CA LYS A 54 -16.26 2.36 18.73
C LYS A 54 -15.89 3.00 20.07
N SER A 55 -15.96 4.31 20.10
CA SER A 55 -15.84 5.11 21.31
C SER A 55 -17.22 5.35 21.93
N GLY A 56 -17.24 5.70 23.22
CA GLY A 56 -18.41 6.27 23.88
C GLY A 56 -18.39 7.80 23.91
N GLY A 57 -17.44 8.41 23.20
CA GLY A 57 -17.24 9.86 23.16
C GLY A 57 -17.92 10.53 21.96
N HIS A 58 -17.61 11.81 21.77
CA HIS A 58 -18.23 12.67 20.76
C HIS A 58 -17.21 13.33 19.82
N LYS A 59 -15.93 12.97 19.91
CA LYS A 59 -14.91 13.43 18.96
C LYS A 59 -14.94 12.58 17.71
N GLY A 60 -14.54 13.15 16.58
CA GLY A 60 -14.34 12.38 15.35
C GLY A 60 -13.24 11.32 15.47
N ALA A 61 -13.21 10.42 14.51
CA ALA A 61 -12.37 9.24 14.48
C ALA A 61 -10.92 9.55 14.09
N LEU A 62 -9.98 8.73 14.56
CA LEU A 62 -8.62 8.68 14.05
C LEU A 62 -8.47 7.50 13.09
N LEU A 63 -8.04 7.76 11.85
CA LEU A 63 -7.77 6.73 10.86
C LEU A 63 -6.30 6.32 10.87
N PHE A 64 -6.01 5.03 11.02
CA PHE A 64 -4.75 4.43 10.61
C PHE A 64 -4.92 3.88 9.20
N ALA A 65 -4.32 4.54 8.22
CA ALA A 65 -4.34 4.12 6.82
C ALA A 65 -3.05 3.39 6.48
N CYS A 66 -3.19 2.19 5.93
CA CYS A 66 -2.08 1.35 5.51
C CYS A 66 -2.37 0.74 4.13
N HIS A 67 -1.35 0.12 3.53
CA HIS A 67 -1.49 -0.76 2.38
C HIS A 67 -1.07 -2.18 2.73
N LEU A 68 -1.62 -3.16 2.01
CA LEU A 68 -1.37 -4.60 2.23
C LEU A 68 -0.36 -5.15 1.23
N ASP A 69 -0.34 -4.60 0.03
CA ASP A 69 0.44 -5.09 -1.08
C ASP A 69 1.94 -4.84 -0.89
N VAL A 70 2.73 -5.59 -1.64
CA VAL A 70 4.18 -5.39 -1.71
C VAL A 70 4.60 -5.60 -3.15
N VAL A 71 5.60 -4.84 -3.60
CA VAL A 71 6.26 -5.16 -4.87
C VAL A 71 6.90 -6.55 -4.85
N GLY A 72 7.15 -7.10 -6.05
CA GLY A 72 7.91 -8.34 -6.19
C GLY A 72 9.31 -8.27 -5.54
N PRO A 73 9.96 -9.42 -5.31
CA PRO A 73 11.32 -9.44 -4.74
C PRO A 73 12.38 -8.84 -5.69
N GLY A 74 12.04 -8.59 -6.95
CA GLY A 74 12.95 -8.11 -7.99
C GLY A 74 13.92 -9.20 -8.46
N GLU A 75 14.89 -8.79 -9.27
CA GLU A 75 15.91 -9.69 -9.84
C GLU A 75 17.16 -9.82 -8.96
N ALA A 76 17.31 -8.91 -7.99
CA ALA A 76 18.46 -8.91 -7.09
C ALA A 76 18.50 -10.19 -6.23
N LYS A 77 19.71 -10.71 -6.00
CA LYS A 77 19.91 -11.87 -5.14
C LYS A 77 19.63 -11.48 -3.68
N TRP A 78 18.79 -12.28 -3.03
CA TRP A 78 18.52 -12.14 -1.60
C TRP A 78 19.39 -13.08 -0.77
N ASP A 79 20.00 -12.57 0.30
CA ASP A 79 20.74 -13.39 1.28
C ASP A 79 19.82 -14.23 2.18
N LYS A 80 18.57 -13.78 2.34
CA LYS A 80 17.51 -14.44 3.10
C LYS A 80 16.27 -14.55 2.22
N PRO A 81 15.45 -15.63 2.30
CA PRO A 81 14.25 -15.73 1.48
C PRO A 81 13.33 -14.51 1.66
N PRO A 82 12.91 -13.82 0.58
CA PRO A 82 12.18 -12.56 0.67
C PRO A 82 10.87 -12.67 1.46
N PHE A 83 10.20 -13.81 1.40
CA PHE A 83 8.97 -14.07 2.15
C PHE A 83 9.16 -15.02 3.34
N GLY A 84 10.41 -15.30 3.71
CA GLY A 84 10.74 -16.20 4.82
C GLY A 84 10.67 -15.53 6.20
N ALA A 85 10.65 -14.19 6.25
CA ALA A 85 10.62 -13.40 7.49
C ALA A 85 11.75 -13.76 8.48
N SER A 86 12.98 -13.90 7.96
CA SER A 86 14.15 -14.34 8.74
C SER A 86 14.51 -13.32 9.82
N GLU A 87 14.66 -13.74 11.07
CA GLU A 87 15.10 -12.88 12.17
C GLU A 87 16.59 -13.09 12.44
N SER A 88 17.39 -12.02 12.41
CA SER A 88 18.83 -12.03 12.74
C SER A 88 19.25 -10.64 13.23
N ASP A 89 20.11 -10.59 14.24
CA ASP A 89 20.74 -9.35 14.73
C ASP A 89 19.74 -8.24 15.08
N GLY A 90 18.61 -8.64 15.69
CA GLY A 90 17.54 -7.73 16.08
C GLY A 90 16.67 -7.21 14.93
N LYS A 91 16.88 -7.69 13.70
CA LYS A 91 16.14 -7.30 12.50
C LYS A 91 15.31 -8.47 11.95
N ILE A 92 14.19 -8.15 11.30
CA ILE A 92 13.39 -9.11 10.53
C ILE A 92 13.57 -8.77 9.06
N TYR A 93 14.12 -9.71 8.30
CA TYR A 93 14.38 -9.58 6.87
C TYR A 93 13.25 -10.21 6.07
N GLY A 94 12.64 -9.40 5.21
CA GLY A 94 11.65 -9.86 4.24
C GLY A 94 11.04 -8.71 3.45
N ARG A 95 10.51 -9.01 2.26
CA ARG A 95 9.77 -8.06 1.43
C ARG A 95 8.54 -7.57 2.20
N GLY A 96 8.48 -6.25 2.31
CA GLY A 96 7.48 -5.51 3.04
C GLY A 96 7.68 -5.38 4.55
N SER A 97 8.80 -5.91 5.09
CA SER A 97 9.14 -5.75 6.51
C SER A 97 9.16 -4.28 6.96
N ALA A 98 9.76 -3.40 6.14
CA ALA A 98 9.71 -1.96 6.32
C ALA A 98 8.44 -1.35 5.70
N ASP A 99 8.22 -1.57 4.41
CA ASP A 99 7.17 -0.94 3.59
C ASP A 99 6.01 -1.91 3.23
N MET A 100 4.85 -1.83 3.89
CA MET A 100 4.62 -1.11 5.15
C MET A 100 4.16 -2.04 6.28
N LYS A 101 4.44 -3.35 6.17
CA LYS A 101 3.93 -4.37 7.11
C LYS A 101 4.44 -4.16 8.54
N GLY A 102 5.60 -3.53 8.72
CA GLY A 102 6.08 -3.08 10.02
C GLY A 102 5.13 -2.06 10.66
N GLY A 103 4.70 -1.06 9.89
CA GLY A 103 3.70 -0.08 10.28
C GLY A 103 2.34 -0.70 10.60
N ILE A 104 1.88 -1.63 9.77
CA ILE A 104 0.67 -2.42 10.03
C ILE A 104 0.78 -3.15 11.37
N ALA A 105 1.87 -3.87 11.59
CA ALA A 105 2.06 -4.65 12.81
C ALA A 105 2.08 -3.77 14.06
N ALA A 106 2.65 -2.56 13.97
CA ALA A 106 2.63 -1.57 15.03
C ALA A 106 1.22 -1.04 15.30
N ALA A 107 0.49 -0.61 14.26
CA ALA A 107 -0.87 -0.09 14.39
C ALA A 107 -1.84 -1.13 14.97
N VAL A 108 -1.85 -2.34 14.42
CA VAL A 108 -2.69 -3.46 14.90
C VAL A 108 -2.37 -3.80 16.35
N THR A 109 -1.08 -3.87 16.72
CA THR A 109 -0.68 -4.13 18.11
C THR A 109 -1.13 -3.02 19.05
N ALA A 110 -1.04 -1.75 18.64
CA ALA A 110 -1.49 -0.61 19.44
C ALA A 110 -3.01 -0.64 19.67
N ILE A 111 -3.78 -0.89 18.61
CA ILE A 111 -5.24 -1.01 18.67
C ILE A 111 -5.65 -2.12 19.64
N ARG A 112 -5.06 -3.31 19.50
CA ARG A 112 -5.30 -4.44 20.42
C ARG A 112 -5.03 -4.06 21.87
N ARG A 113 -3.87 -3.45 22.15
CA ARG A 113 -3.50 -3.05 23.52
C ARG A 113 -4.45 -2.01 24.11
N ILE A 114 -4.90 -1.05 23.31
CA ILE A 114 -5.89 -0.06 23.76
C ILE A 114 -7.20 -0.74 24.15
N VAL A 115 -7.69 -1.65 23.30
CA VAL A 115 -8.94 -2.37 23.56
C VAL A 115 -8.80 -3.29 24.79
N ASP A 116 -7.73 -4.06 24.88
CA ASP A 116 -7.46 -4.98 25.99
C ASP A 116 -7.29 -4.22 27.34
N SER A 117 -6.81 -2.98 27.30
CA SER A 117 -6.68 -2.14 28.50
C SER A 117 -8.01 -1.60 29.05
N GLY A 118 -9.10 -1.67 28.27
CA GLY A 118 -10.39 -1.07 28.63
C GLY A 118 -10.39 0.46 28.64
N THR A 119 -9.41 1.10 27.99
CA THR A 119 -9.32 2.57 27.92
C THR A 119 -10.57 3.16 27.26
N LYS A 120 -11.19 4.14 27.90
CA LYS A 120 -12.35 4.86 27.36
C LYS A 120 -11.92 5.90 26.33
N LEU A 121 -12.15 5.59 25.06
CA LEU A 121 -11.86 6.49 23.94
C LEU A 121 -12.85 7.66 23.87
N GLN A 122 -12.37 8.81 23.41
CA GLN A 122 -13.19 10.00 23.17
C GLN A 122 -13.64 10.15 21.70
N GLY A 123 -13.02 9.41 20.79
CA GLY A 123 -13.39 9.28 19.38
C GLY A 123 -13.00 7.89 18.88
N ASP A 124 -13.63 7.44 17.81
CA ASP A 124 -13.42 6.08 17.27
C ASP A 124 -11.98 5.90 16.77
N ILE A 125 -11.49 4.67 16.80
CA ILE A 125 -10.30 4.29 16.03
C ILE A 125 -10.78 3.53 14.81
N VAL A 126 -10.36 3.96 13.63
CA VAL A 126 -10.56 3.23 12.38
C VAL A 126 -9.20 2.80 11.87
N PHE A 127 -9.10 1.54 11.46
CA PHE A 127 -7.95 1.00 10.76
C PHE A 127 -8.41 0.55 9.38
N ALA A 128 -7.69 0.95 8.35
CA ALA A 128 -7.92 0.48 7.00
C ALA A 128 -6.58 0.10 6.38
N ALA A 129 -6.46 -1.15 5.90
CA ALA A 129 -5.35 -1.57 5.06
C ALA A 129 -5.88 -1.89 3.66
N ALA A 130 -5.39 -1.13 2.69
CA ALA A 130 -5.89 -1.11 1.32
C ALA A 130 -5.05 -1.97 0.37
N ALA A 131 -5.67 -2.45 -0.70
CA ALA A 131 -4.99 -3.07 -1.82
C ALA A 131 -4.42 -2.07 -2.82
N GLY A 132 -3.32 -2.46 -3.46
CA GLY A 132 -2.79 -1.87 -4.69
C GLY A 132 -2.14 -0.50 -4.56
N GLU A 133 -1.65 -0.11 -3.37
CA GLU A 133 -0.96 1.18 -3.22
C GLU A 133 0.23 1.29 -4.19
N GLU A 134 0.98 0.21 -4.34
CA GLU A 134 2.20 0.11 -5.17
C GLU A 134 1.90 0.04 -6.68
N THR A 135 0.62 0.10 -7.08
CA THR A 135 0.18 -0.10 -8.47
C THR A 135 -0.87 0.91 -8.93
N ASP A 136 -2.11 0.82 -8.46
CA ASP A 136 -3.26 1.54 -9.00
C ASP A 136 -4.13 2.27 -7.94
N SER A 137 -3.79 2.08 -6.67
CA SER A 137 -4.50 2.53 -5.48
C SER A 137 -5.98 2.13 -5.46
N CYS A 138 -6.34 0.99 -6.07
CA CYS A 138 -7.73 0.57 -6.19
C CYS A 138 -8.41 0.40 -4.83
N GLY A 139 -7.69 -0.10 -3.83
CA GLY A 139 -8.21 -0.32 -2.48
C GLY A 139 -8.56 0.98 -1.78
N ALA A 140 -7.72 2.01 -1.88
CA ALA A 140 -7.98 3.32 -1.30
C ALA A 140 -9.19 4.00 -1.97
N LYS A 141 -9.27 3.95 -3.31
CA LYS A 141 -10.42 4.46 -4.09
C LYS A 141 -11.72 3.74 -3.69
N ARG A 142 -11.67 2.43 -3.51
CA ARG A 142 -12.80 1.62 -3.04
C ARG A 142 -13.21 1.97 -1.62
N PHE A 143 -12.26 2.18 -0.72
CA PHE A 143 -12.55 2.55 0.68
C PHE A 143 -13.36 3.85 0.77
N ILE A 144 -13.05 4.84 -0.07
CA ILE A 144 -13.73 6.13 -0.07
C ILE A 144 -14.97 6.19 -0.99
N SER A 145 -15.23 5.17 -1.83
CA SER A 145 -16.29 5.23 -2.83
C SER A 145 -17.69 5.36 -2.22
N ASP A 146 -17.85 4.92 -0.98
CA ASP A 146 -19.04 5.17 -0.16
C ASP A 146 -18.66 5.85 1.15
N SER A 147 -18.18 7.10 1.03
CA SER A 147 -17.77 7.92 2.17
C SER A 147 -18.91 8.21 3.15
N SER A 148 -20.17 8.00 2.75
CA SER A 148 -21.35 8.19 3.62
C SER A 148 -21.38 7.21 4.81
N ARG A 149 -20.66 6.08 4.68
CA ARG A 149 -20.55 5.05 5.72
C ARG A 149 -19.34 5.25 6.63
N LEU A 150 -18.50 6.25 6.36
CA LEU A 150 -17.33 6.55 7.18
C LEU A 150 -17.68 7.59 8.25
N PRO A 151 -17.10 7.47 9.47
CA PRO A 151 -17.25 8.51 10.46
C PRO A 151 -16.52 9.79 10.02
N GLU A 152 -16.85 10.91 10.65
CA GLU A 152 -16.00 12.10 10.56
C GLU A 152 -14.62 11.79 11.13
N PHE A 153 -13.56 12.13 10.40
CA PHE A 153 -12.18 11.93 10.85
C PHE A 153 -11.56 13.24 11.35
N VAL A 154 -10.91 13.20 12.51
CA VAL A 154 -10.10 14.31 13.03
C VAL A 154 -8.66 14.27 12.54
N GLY A 155 -8.23 13.14 11.97
CA GLY A 155 -6.88 12.97 11.44
C GLY A 155 -6.66 11.59 10.82
N VAL A 156 -5.60 11.50 10.02
CA VAL A 156 -5.11 10.27 9.39
C VAL A 156 -3.66 10.08 9.76
N VAL A 157 -3.30 8.87 10.18
CA VAL A 157 -1.94 8.43 10.46
C VAL A 157 -1.59 7.35 9.45
N ILE A 158 -0.51 7.56 8.71
CA ILE A 158 0.04 6.59 7.75
C ILE A 158 1.40 6.14 8.29
N PRO A 159 1.51 4.95 8.91
CA PRO A 159 2.74 4.51 9.58
C PRO A 159 3.78 3.94 8.59
N GLU A 160 4.10 4.71 7.55
CA GLU A 160 5.18 4.40 6.60
C GLU A 160 6.57 4.45 7.26
N PRO A 161 7.61 3.82 6.66
CA PRO A 161 8.95 3.75 7.23
C PRO A 161 9.71 5.08 7.06
N THR A 162 9.22 6.15 7.71
CA THR A 162 9.80 7.51 7.67
C THR A 162 10.93 7.71 8.70
N ASP A 163 11.44 6.65 9.31
CA ASP A 163 12.40 6.70 10.43
C ASP A 163 11.92 7.62 11.58
N PHE A 164 10.63 7.49 11.93
CA PHE A 164 9.93 8.31 12.93
C PHE A 164 9.82 9.81 12.61
N ALA A 165 10.19 10.24 11.40
CA ALA A 165 9.93 11.60 10.95
C ALA A 165 8.44 11.85 10.72
N ILE A 166 7.96 13.03 11.15
CA ILE A 166 6.61 13.49 10.84
C ILE A 166 6.62 14.10 9.44
N VAL A 167 6.03 13.38 8.49
CA VAL A 167 5.89 13.82 7.10
C VAL A 167 4.46 14.32 6.88
N THR A 168 4.30 15.60 6.56
CA THR A 168 2.99 16.24 6.36
C THR A 168 2.64 16.49 4.89
N ALA A 169 3.56 16.20 3.98
CA ALA A 169 3.37 16.34 2.54
C ALA A 169 4.26 15.37 1.76
N HIS A 170 3.79 14.97 0.58
CA HIS A 170 4.54 14.17 -0.38
C HIS A 170 4.30 14.70 -1.80
N ARG A 171 5.11 14.25 -2.76
CA ARG A 171 4.89 14.56 -4.17
C ARG A 171 3.70 13.76 -4.69
N GLY A 172 2.97 14.33 -5.65
CA GLY A 172 2.05 13.55 -6.48
C GLY A 172 2.81 12.63 -7.44
N MET A 173 2.10 11.69 -8.04
CA MET A 173 2.64 10.76 -9.03
C MET A 173 1.79 10.78 -10.30
N LEU A 174 2.43 10.74 -11.47
CA LEU A 174 1.80 10.61 -12.77
C LEU A 174 2.44 9.45 -13.52
N TRP A 175 1.64 8.44 -13.84
CA TRP A 175 2.05 7.32 -14.68
C TRP A 175 1.54 7.57 -16.10
N LEU A 176 2.45 7.63 -17.08
CA LEU A 176 2.12 7.83 -18.50
C LEU A 176 2.45 6.57 -19.28
N GLU A 177 1.49 6.08 -20.06
CA GLU A 177 1.75 5.07 -21.08
C GLU A 177 1.81 5.75 -22.45
N VAL A 178 2.96 5.62 -23.12
CA VAL A 178 3.14 6.11 -24.49
C VAL A 178 3.35 4.93 -25.41
N THR A 179 2.54 4.86 -26.46
CA THR A 179 2.66 3.81 -27.49
C THR A 179 3.00 4.43 -28.83
N THR A 180 4.15 4.08 -29.40
CA THR A 180 4.48 4.39 -30.79
C THR A 180 4.10 3.24 -31.71
N LYS A 181 3.57 3.59 -32.88
CA LYS A 181 3.16 2.62 -33.91
C LYS A 181 4.02 2.79 -35.15
N GLY A 182 4.34 1.67 -35.78
CA GLY A 182 5.12 1.60 -37.00
C GLY A 182 4.39 0.86 -38.11
N LYS A 183 5.06 0.71 -39.25
CA LYS A 183 4.62 -0.09 -40.39
C LYS A 183 5.65 -1.19 -40.63
N ALA A 184 5.23 -2.44 -40.50
CA ALA A 184 6.11 -3.58 -40.74
C ALA A 184 6.54 -3.65 -42.21
N ALA A 185 7.80 -4.01 -42.44
CA ALA A 185 8.38 -4.28 -43.74
C ALA A 185 9.41 -5.42 -43.64
N HIS A 186 9.81 -5.99 -44.77
CA HIS A 186 10.86 -7.00 -44.79
C HIS A 186 12.21 -6.37 -44.38
N GLY A 187 13.06 -7.10 -43.66
CA GLY A 187 14.33 -6.56 -43.14
C GLY A 187 15.30 -6.08 -44.23
N SER A 188 15.16 -6.57 -45.47
CA SER A 188 15.93 -6.10 -46.63
C SER A 188 15.30 -4.92 -47.38
N THR A 189 14.07 -4.52 -47.04
CA THR A 189 13.37 -3.36 -47.62
C THR A 189 12.85 -2.40 -46.53
N PRO A 190 13.71 -1.96 -45.58
CA PRO A 190 13.30 -1.12 -44.45
C PRO A 190 12.64 0.19 -44.88
N GLN A 191 12.99 0.72 -46.06
CA GLN A 191 12.40 1.92 -46.65
C GLN A 191 10.89 1.83 -46.92
N LEU A 192 10.31 0.62 -46.96
CA LEU A 192 8.87 0.42 -47.12
C LEU A 192 8.10 0.45 -45.79
N GLY A 193 8.82 0.43 -44.67
CA GLY A 193 8.29 0.38 -43.31
C GLY A 193 8.48 1.70 -42.55
N VAL A 194 8.01 1.70 -41.30
CA VAL A 194 8.21 2.76 -40.31
C VAL A 194 8.55 2.06 -39.01
N ASN A 195 9.70 2.37 -38.43
CA ASN A 195 10.15 1.74 -37.19
C ASN A 195 9.54 2.43 -35.98
N ALA A 196 8.73 1.70 -35.20
CA ALA A 196 8.12 2.22 -33.98
C ALA A 196 9.18 2.58 -32.91
N ILE A 197 10.32 1.88 -32.89
CA ILE A 197 11.40 2.11 -31.93
C ILE A 197 12.07 3.46 -32.21
N ASP A 198 12.31 3.80 -33.47
CA ASP A 198 12.89 5.10 -33.84
C ASP A 198 11.95 6.24 -33.46
N SER A 199 10.64 6.08 -33.65
CA SER A 199 9.65 7.03 -33.17
C SER A 199 9.64 7.16 -31.64
N MET A 200 9.79 6.06 -30.90
CA MET A 200 9.82 6.09 -29.43
C MET A 200 11.07 6.81 -28.93
N ARG A 201 12.21 6.57 -29.57
CA ARG A 201 13.45 7.27 -29.26
C ARG A 201 13.26 8.80 -29.30
N LEU A 202 12.61 9.33 -30.33
CA LEU A 202 12.36 10.77 -30.42
C LEU A 202 11.49 11.30 -29.27
N VAL A 203 10.51 10.51 -28.82
CA VAL A 203 9.68 10.87 -27.67
C VAL A 203 10.50 10.88 -26.38
N LEU A 204 11.35 9.87 -26.18
CA LEU A 204 12.21 9.79 -25.01
C LEU A 204 13.23 10.94 -24.98
N ASP A 205 13.85 11.25 -26.12
CA ASP A 205 14.79 12.37 -26.25
C ASP A 205 14.13 13.71 -25.87
N GLU A 206 12.87 13.93 -26.26
CA GLU A 206 12.12 15.14 -25.87
C GLU A 206 11.75 15.12 -24.38
N LEU A 207 11.27 13.98 -23.85
CA LEU A 207 10.88 13.84 -22.44
C LEU A 207 12.04 14.08 -21.48
N GLU A 208 13.26 13.66 -21.82
CA GLU A 208 14.46 13.93 -21.01
C GLU A 208 14.78 15.43 -20.92
N ASN A 209 14.41 16.21 -21.93
CA ASN A 209 14.65 17.65 -21.99
C ASN A 209 13.41 18.48 -21.57
N TYR A 210 12.27 17.83 -21.32
CA TYR A 210 11.03 18.52 -21.01
C TYR A 210 10.97 18.94 -19.53
N GLU A 211 11.01 20.23 -19.29
CA GLU A 211 10.74 20.78 -17.95
C GLU A 211 9.23 20.88 -17.72
N ILE A 212 8.74 20.19 -16.67
CA ILE A 212 7.34 20.30 -16.27
C ILE A 212 7.12 21.68 -15.65
N PRO A 213 6.30 22.57 -16.27
CA PRO A 213 6.01 23.87 -15.69
C PRO A 213 5.16 23.67 -14.44
N ALA A 214 5.75 23.86 -13.28
CA ALA A 214 5.09 23.73 -11.99
C ALA A 214 5.57 24.83 -11.03
N GLU A 215 4.63 25.40 -10.30
CA GLU A 215 4.95 26.29 -9.19
C GLU A 215 5.47 25.45 -8.01
N PRO A 216 6.54 25.88 -7.32
CA PRO A 216 7.00 25.22 -6.10
C PRO A 216 5.86 25.12 -5.08
N HIS A 217 5.71 23.94 -4.48
CA HIS A 217 4.77 23.76 -3.40
C HIS A 217 5.16 24.67 -2.22
N ARG A 218 4.17 25.20 -1.48
CA ARG A 218 4.38 26.15 -0.37
C ARG A 218 5.02 25.55 0.88
N LEU A 219 5.21 24.23 0.91
CA LEU A 219 5.82 23.48 2.02
C LEU A 219 7.24 23.09 1.65
#